data_AF-A0AAW0UBY7-F1
#
_entry.id   AF-A0AAW0UBY7-F1
#
_cell.length_a   1.000
_cell.length_b   1.000
_cell.length_c   1.000
_cell.angle_alpha   90.00
_cell.angle_beta   90.00
_cell.angle_gamma   90.00
#
_symmetry.space_group_name_H-M   'P 1'
#
loop_
_entity.id
_entity.type
_entity.pdbx_description
1 polymer ?
#
loop_
_entity_poly.entity_id
_entity_poly.type
_entity_poly.pdbx_seq_one_letter_code
_entity_poly.pdbx_strand_id
1 'polypeptide(L)'
;MNVTNLSFLPLFQELQERRPSARVLLLGNKSDLGHLREVEEVEASTLALRYSTHFSELSTAESCEAVTDALDAYLKEIKIQRHHSGLSSGNVSPKQRKLSVTRMLGSLIGRHSPPPQPITELIVLDKEERSKLVRCSRQI
;
A
#
# COMPACT_ATOMS: atom_id res chain seq x y z
N MET A 1 -16.17 22.79 -7.36
CA MET A 1 -14.83 22.20 -7.15
C MET A 1 -14.89 21.47 -5.82
N ASN A 2 -14.63 20.17 -5.77
CA ASN A 2 -14.75 19.39 -4.54
C ASN A 2 -13.53 19.54 -3.64
N VAL A 3 -13.78 19.62 -2.33
CA VAL A 3 -12.77 19.78 -1.26
C VAL A 3 -11.72 18.67 -1.32
N THR A 4 -12.15 17.44 -1.63
CA THR A 4 -11.33 16.24 -1.79
C THR A 4 -10.26 16.40 -2.86
N ASN A 5 -10.61 16.96 -4.02
CA ASN A 5 -9.65 17.14 -5.12
C ASN A 5 -8.57 18.18 -4.76
N LEU A 6 -8.93 19.22 -4.01
CA LEU A 6 -7.99 20.30 -3.67
C LEU A 6 -6.89 19.83 -2.71
N SER A 7 -7.20 18.94 -1.77
CA SER A 7 -6.23 18.42 -0.79
C SER A 7 -5.51 17.16 -1.27
N PHE A 8 -6.20 16.27 -1.98
CA PHE A 8 -5.64 15.00 -2.44
C PHE A 8 -4.61 15.16 -3.55
N LEU A 9 -4.90 15.95 -4.60
CA LEU A 9 -4.07 15.97 -5.80
C LEU A 9 -2.63 16.44 -5.56
N PRO A 10 -2.38 17.54 -4.82
CA PRO A 10 -1.01 17.97 -4.56
C PRO A 10 -0.22 16.92 -3.78
N LEU A 11 -0.86 16.24 -2.82
CA LEU A 11 -0.22 15.22 -2.00
C LEU A 11 0.08 13.94 -2.81
N PHE A 12 -0.89 13.49 -3.61
CA PHE A 12 -0.73 12.30 -4.44
C PHE A 12 0.38 12.52 -5.48
N GLN A 13 0.41 13.68 -6.12
CA GLN A 13 1.45 14.03 -7.08
C GLN A 13 2.84 14.04 -6.41
N GLU A 14 2.99 14.70 -5.25
CA GLU A 14 4.27 14.70 -4.51
C GLU A 14 4.72 13.28 -4.16
N LEU A 15 3.79 12.42 -3.71
CA LEU A 15 4.09 11.03 -3.40
C LEU A 15 4.53 10.25 -4.63
N GLN A 16 3.87 10.44 -5.78
CA GLN A 16 4.23 9.74 -7.02
C GLN A 16 5.58 10.22 -7.58
N GLU A 17 5.89 11.51 -7.49
CA GLU A 17 7.19 12.06 -7.90
C GLU A 17 8.32 11.48 -7.06
N ARG A 18 8.11 11.34 -5.75
CA ARG A 18 9.14 10.84 -4.81
C ARG A 18 9.23 9.33 -4.76
N ARG A 19 8.11 8.62 -4.95
CA ARG A 19 8.02 7.16 -4.89
C ARG A 19 7.07 6.63 -5.98
N PRO A 20 7.50 6.60 -7.26
CA PRO A 20 6.64 6.17 -8.38
C PRO A 20 6.11 4.74 -8.28
N SER A 21 6.77 3.88 -7.50
CA SER A 21 6.37 2.48 -7.28
C SER A 21 5.52 2.28 -6.02
N ALA A 22 5.21 3.35 -5.28
CA ALA A 22 4.42 3.28 -4.07
C ALA A 22 2.97 2.92 -4.40
N ARG A 23 2.45 1.95 -3.65
CA ARG A 23 1.05 1.56 -3.68
C ARG A 23 0.31 2.40 -2.64
N VAL A 24 -0.79 3.05 -3.02
CA VAL A 24 -1.52 4.01 -2.16
C VAL A 24 -2.89 3.47 -1.75
N LEU A 25 -3.15 3.48 -0.44
CA LEU A 25 -4.47 3.28 0.17
C LEU A 25 -4.95 4.62 0.72
N LEU A 26 -6.12 5.05 0.25
CA LEU A 26 -6.84 6.22 0.73
C LEU A 26 -7.83 5.76 1.81
N LEU A 27 -7.74 6.35 3.00
CA LEU A 27 -8.65 6.08 4.11
C LEU A 27 -9.56 7.29 4.34
N GLY A 28 -10.86 7.12 4.15
CA GLY A 28 -11.87 8.09 4.57
C GLY A 28 -12.19 7.85 6.03
N ASN A 29 -11.64 8.67 6.94
CA ASN A 29 -11.96 8.57 8.36
C ASN A 29 -13.22 9.39 8.72
N LYS A 30 -13.83 9.06 9.86
CA LYS A 30 -14.99 9.72 10.47
C LYS A 30 -16.32 9.44 9.77
N SER A 31 -16.50 8.21 9.29
CA SER A 31 -17.76 7.77 8.65
C SER A 31 -19.00 7.94 9.55
N ASP A 32 -18.81 7.92 10.87
CA ASP A 32 -19.82 8.16 11.91
C ASP A 32 -20.44 9.57 11.84
N LEU A 33 -19.69 10.55 11.32
CA LEU A 33 -20.14 11.93 11.19
C LEU A 33 -20.91 12.18 9.88
N GLY A 34 -21.76 11.23 9.46
CA GLY A 34 -22.50 11.32 8.20
C GLY A 34 -23.38 12.57 8.06
N HIS A 35 -23.81 13.16 9.19
CA HIS A 35 -24.59 14.40 9.23
C HIS A 35 -23.74 15.66 8.95
N LEU A 36 -22.41 15.57 9.05
CA LEU A 36 -21.43 16.62 8.70
C LEU A 36 -20.61 16.22 7.47
N ARG A 37 -21.13 15.32 6.64
CA ARG A 37 -20.40 14.78 5.49
C ARG A 37 -20.09 15.90 4.48
N GLU A 38 -18.80 16.09 4.23
CA GLU A 38 -18.30 17.04 3.23
C GLU A 38 -17.91 16.36 1.91
N VAL A 39 -17.70 15.04 1.94
CA VAL A 39 -17.24 14.23 0.82
C VAL A 39 -18.12 13.00 0.73
N GLU A 40 -18.77 12.80 -0.42
CA GLU A 40 -19.57 11.61 -0.68
C GLU A 40 -18.68 10.38 -0.91
N GLU A 41 -19.11 9.21 -0.42
CA GLU A 41 -18.36 7.96 -0.58
C GLU A 41 -18.12 7.64 -2.06
N VAL A 42 -19.15 7.84 -2.89
CA VAL A 42 -19.08 7.64 -4.34
C VAL A 42 -18.03 8.56 -4.98
N GLU A 43 -17.90 9.78 -4.48
CA GLU A 43 -16.91 10.73 -4.97
C GLU A 43 -15.48 10.27 -4.65
N ALA A 44 -15.23 9.90 -3.39
CA ALA A 44 -13.92 9.43 -2.94
C ALA A 44 -13.51 8.12 -3.64
N SER A 45 -14.46 7.20 -3.81
CA SER A 45 -14.28 5.95 -4.55
C SER A 45 -13.96 6.20 -6.03
N THR A 46 -14.72 7.10 -6.69
CA THR A 46 -14.46 7.49 -8.09
C THR A 46 -13.08 8.13 -8.24
N LEU A 47 -12.66 8.95 -7.27
CA LEU A 47 -11.33 9.55 -7.25
C LEU A 47 -10.24 8.48 -7.14
N ALA A 48 -10.38 7.52 -6.22
CA ALA A 48 -9.42 6.45 -6.05
C ALA A 48 -9.27 5.59 -7.32
N LEU A 49 -10.38 5.24 -7.96
CA LEU A 49 -10.38 4.54 -9.25
C LEU A 49 -9.64 5.34 -10.33
N ARG A 50 -9.88 6.65 -10.43
CA ARG A 50 -9.21 7.52 -11.40
C ARG A 50 -7.69 7.52 -11.25
N TYR A 51 -7.18 7.45 -10.02
CA TYR A 51 -5.75 7.46 -9.72
C TYR A 51 -5.16 6.06 -9.46
N SER A 52 -5.93 4.99 -9.71
CA SER A 52 -5.51 3.61 -9.47
C SER A 52 -5.02 3.36 -8.04
N THR A 53 -5.70 3.97 -7.07
CA THR A 53 -5.48 3.77 -5.63
C THR A 53 -6.62 2.94 -5.02
N HIS A 54 -6.38 2.33 -3.86
CA HIS A 54 -7.44 1.67 -3.11
C HIS A 54 -8.12 2.71 -2.20
N PHE A 55 -9.44 2.58 -1.98
CA PHE A 55 -10.18 3.39 -1.00
C PHE A 55 -10.87 2.52 0.05
N SER A 56 -10.91 2.97 1.29
CA SER A 56 -11.73 2.39 2.36
C SER A 56 -12.26 3.52 3.25
N GLU A 57 -13.57 3.54 3.49
CA GLU A 57 -14.20 4.48 4.43
C GLU A 57 -14.47 3.77 5.77
N LEU A 58 -14.12 4.43 6.87
CA LEU A 58 -14.19 3.88 8.23
C LEU A 58 -14.33 4.99 9.28
N SER A 59 -14.58 4.59 10.53
CA SER A 59 -14.49 5.48 11.68
C SER A 59 -13.56 4.89 12.74
N THR A 60 -12.45 5.58 12.98
CA THR A 60 -11.58 5.28 14.12
C THR A 60 -12.25 5.56 15.47
N ALA A 61 -13.29 6.40 15.48
CA ALA A 61 -14.05 6.70 16.70
C ALA A 61 -15.01 5.55 17.06
N GLU A 62 -15.55 4.83 16.07
CA GLU A 62 -16.38 3.65 16.28
C GLU A 62 -15.55 2.39 16.49
N SER A 63 -14.50 2.18 15.70
CA SER A 63 -13.63 1.01 15.81
C SER A 63 -12.23 1.24 15.23
N CYS A 64 -11.22 1.07 16.09
CA CYS A 64 -9.82 1.01 15.64
C CYS A 64 -9.51 -0.29 14.87
N GLU A 65 -10.24 -1.38 15.13
CA GLU A 65 -10.04 -2.68 14.47
C GLU A 65 -10.30 -2.58 12.96
N ALA A 66 -11.29 -1.77 12.56
CA ALA A 66 -11.59 -1.52 11.15
C ALA A 66 -10.40 -0.94 10.36
N VAL A 67 -9.53 -0.17 11.01
CA VAL A 67 -8.28 0.33 10.39
C VAL A 67 -7.29 -0.81 10.16
N THR A 68 -7.13 -1.67 11.16
CA THR A 68 -6.25 -2.83 11.07
C THR A 68 -6.72 -3.77 9.96
N ASP A 69 -8.02 -4.04 9.89
CA ASP A 69 -8.61 -4.88 8.84
C ASP A 69 -8.39 -4.31 7.44
N ALA A 70 -8.63 -3.01 7.26
CA ALA A 70 -8.40 -2.34 5.98
C ALA A 70 -6.93 -2.39 5.55
N LEU A 71 -5.99 -2.16 6.49
CA LEU A 71 -4.56 -2.26 6.23
C LEU A 71 -4.14 -3.70 5.89
N ASP A 72 -4.62 -4.69 6.64
CA ASP A 72 -4.29 -6.09 6.43
C ASP A 72 -4.81 -6.61 5.09
N ALA A 73 -6.05 -6.26 4.73
CA ALA A 73 -6.64 -6.59 3.43
C ALA A 73 -5.78 -6.03 2.29
N TYR A 74 -5.41 -4.74 2.40
CA TYR A 74 -4.61 -4.07 1.38
C TYR A 74 -3.18 -4.63 1.27
N LEU A 75 -2.52 -4.91 2.39
CA LEU A 75 -1.19 -5.53 2.39
C LEU A 75 -1.21 -6.95 1.80
N LYS A 76 -2.27 -7.74 2.06
CA LYS A 76 -2.48 -9.05 1.44
C LYS A 76 -2.61 -8.91 -0.08
N GLU A 77 -3.39 -7.95 -0.56
CA GLU A 77 -3.55 -7.68 -1.99
C GLU A 77 -2.21 -7.35 -2.66
N ILE A 78 -1.43 -6.42 -2.09
CA ILE A 78 -0.12 -6.04 -2.64
C ILE A 78 0.82 -7.25 -2.69
N LYS A 79 0.83 -8.10 -1.65
CA LYS A 79 1.66 -9.31 -1.63
C LYS A 79 1.27 -10.25 -2.78
N ILE A 80 -0.02 -10.48 -2.99
CA ILE A 80 -0.53 -11.32 -4.09
C ILE A 80 -0.10 -10.74 -5.44
N GLN A 81 -0.27 -9.43 -5.65
CA GLN A 81 0.12 -8.76 -6.90
C GLN A 81 1.63 -8.89 -7.17
N ARG A 82 2.48 -8.76 -6.14
CA ARG A 82 3.94 -8.95 -6.27
C ARG A 82 4.32 -10.36 -6.68
N HIS A 83 3.65 -11.37 -6.12
CA HIS A 83 3.87 -12.77 -6.49
C HIS A 83 3.43 -13.07 -7.93
N HIS A 84 2.37 -12.42 -8.42
CA HIS A 84 1.93 -12.54 -9.81
C HIS A 84 2.83 -11.79 -10.79
N SER A 85 3.35 -10.59 -10.44
CA SER A 85 4.29 -9.83 -11.27
C SER A 85 5.70 -10.45 -11.34
N GLY A 86 6.04 -11.35 -10.41
CA GLY A 86 7.25 -12.18 -10.49
C GLY A 86 7.15 -13.34 -11.49
N LEU A 87 5.97 -13.58 -12.08
CA LEU A 87 5.70 -14.64 -13.06
C LEU A 87 5.43 -14.08 -14.48
N SER A 88 5.71 -12.80 -14.73
CA SER A 88 5.66 -12.19 -16.07
C SER A 88 6.95 -12.38 -16.90
N SER A 89 7.82 -13.31 -16.50
CA SER A 89 8.82 -13.89 -17.40
C SER A 89 8.60 -15.40 -17.49
N GLY A 90 7.81 -15.82 -18.48
CA GLY A 90 7.69 -17.22 -18.88
C GLY A 90 6.36 -17.89 -18.56
N ASN A 91 5.53 -17.96 -19.59
CA ASN A 91 4.42 -18.89 -19.79
C ASN A 91 4.71 -20.31 -19.21
N VAL A 92 4.18 -20.68 -18.04
CA VAL A 92 4.12 -22.09 -17.61
C VAL A 92 2.90 -22.36 -16.71
N SER A 93 2.04 -23.26 -17.20
CA SER A 93 1.05 -24.09 -16.49
C SER A 93 1.42 -24.49 -15.05
N PRO A 94 0.45 -24.90 -14.19
CA PRO A 94 0.71 -25.31 -12.81
C PRO A 94 1.44 -26.67 -12.78
N LYS A 95 2.74 -26.68 -13.09
CA LYS A 95 3.58 -27.86 -12.99
C LYS A 95 4.18 -27.93 -11.60
N GLN A 96 3.86 -29.04 -10.94
CA GLN A 96 4.42 -29.52 -9.68
C GLN A 96 5.86 -29.05 -9.47
N ARG A 97 6.09 -28.38 -8.33
CA ARG A 97 7.42 -27.92 -7.92
C ARG A 97 8.30 -29.15 -7.70
N LYS A 98 9.10 -29.53 -8.70
CA LYS A 98 10.15 -30.54 -8.54
C LYS A 98 11.23 -29.96 -7.63
N LEU A 99 11.27 -30.43 -6.40
CA LEU A 99 12.32 -30.13 -5.43
C LEU A 99 13.64 -30.67 -5.98
N SER A 100 14.54 -29.77 -6.39
CA SER A 100 15.88 -30.13 -6.85
C SER A 100 16.79 -30.34 -5.65
N VAL A 101 17.36 -31.54 -5.54
CA VAL A 101 18.34 -31.93 -4.52
C VAL A 101 19.57 -31.02 -4.55
N THR A 102 19.86 -30.37 -5.69
CA THR A 102 20.95 -29.38 -5.81
C THR A 102 20.73 -28.14 -4.94
N ARG A 103 19.47 -27.76 -4.64
CA ARG A 103 19.20 -26.66 -3.67
C ARG A 103 19.41 -27.10 -2.22
N MET A 104 19.35 -28.40 -1.90
CA MET A 104 19.55 -28.88 -0.53
C MET A 104 21.01 -28.90 -0.11
N LEU A 105 21.96 -29.08 -1.04
CA LEU A 105 23.40 -29.08 -0.72
C LEU A 105 23.87 -27.72 -0.17
N GLY A 106 23.22 -26.62 -0.55
CA GLY A 106 23.51 -25.29 -0.02
C GLY A 106 23.08 -25.05 1.43
N SER A 107 22.24 -25.92 2.01
CA SER A 107 21.74 -25.77 3.39
C SER A 107 22.66 -26.39 4.45
N LEU A 108 23.71 -27.12 4.04
CA LEU A 108 24.66 -27.79 4.95
C LEU A 108 25.90 -26.95 5.28
N ILE A 109 26.14 -25.85 4.55
CA ILE A 109 27.29 -24.98 4.77
C ILE A 109 26.76 -23.67 5.34
N GLY A 110 26.86 -23.54 6.67
CA GLY A 110 26.38 -22.41 7.45
C GLY A 110 26.82 -21.05 6.91
N ARG A 111 25.95 -20.41 6.14
CA ARG A 111 25.98 -18.98 5.90
C ARG A 111 24.65 -18.40 6.36
N HIS A 112 24.65 -17.86 7.57
CA HIS A 112 23.60 -16.97 8.05
C HIS A 112 23.66 -15.67 7.22
N SER A 113 23.05 -15.66 6.04
CA SER A 113 22.48 -14.42 5.52
C SER A 113 20.97 -14.61 5.45
N PRO A 114 20.18 -13.90 6.27
CA PRO A 114 18.74 -13.93 6.10
C PRO A 114 18.41 -13.57 4.64
N PRO A 115 17.43 -14.22 4.01
CA PRO A 115 16.98 -13.82 2.68
C PRO A 115 16.66 -12.33 2.71
N PRO A 116 17.06 -11.53 1.70
CA PRO A 116 16.72 -10.12 1.65
C PRO A 116 15.20 -10.02 1.71
N GLN A 117 14.68 -9.61 2.87
CA GLN A 117 13.25 -9.42 3.03
C GLN A 117 12.91 -8.15 2.27
N PRO A 118 11.95 -8.16 1.33
CA PRO A 118 11.43 -6.92 0.77
C PRO A 118 10.76 -6.15 1.91
N ILE A 119 11.47 -5.16 2.44
CA ILE A 119 10.96 -4.28 3.49
C ILE A 119 9.83 -3.47 2.85
N THR A 120 8.58 -3.82 3.17
CA THR A 120 7.44 -2.97 2.82
C THR A 120 7.38 -1.90 3.90
N GLU A 121 7.91 -0.73 3.58
CA GLU A 121 7.82 0.45 4.44
C GLU A 121 6.41 1.01 4.36
N LEU A 122 5.70 1.06 5.50
CA LEU A 122 4.40 1.71 5.63
C LEU A 122 4.61 3.17 6.04
N ILE A 123 4.11 4.10 5.24
CA ILE A 123 4.09 5.52 5.58
C ILE A 123 2.64 5.92 5.80
N VAL A 124 2.34 6.41 7.01
CA VAL A 124 1.04 7.00 7.33
C VAL A 124 1.11 8.49 7.04
N LEU A 125 0.25 8.96 6.14
CA LEU A 125 0.14 10.37 5.79
C LEU A 125 -1.07 10.97 6.46
N ASP A 126 -0.90 11.46 7.68
CA ASP A 126 -1.87 12.34 8.33
C ASP A 126 -1.54 13.82 8.07
N LYS A 127 -2.48 14.71 8.37
CA LYS A 127 -2.33 16.17 8.30
C LYS A 127 -1.10 16.66 9.06
N GLU A 128 -0.75 16.01 10.17
CA GLU A 128 0.45 16.34 10.98
C GLU A 128 1.75 15.73 10.39
N GLU A 129 1.70 14.49 9.90
CA GLU A 129 2.86 13.75 9.34
C GLU A 129 3.35 14.30 7.99
N ARG A 130 2.51 15.07 7.27
CA ARG A 130 2.91 15.81 6.06
C ARG A 130 4.16 16.68 6.29
N SER A 131 4.32 17.22 7.51
CA SER A 131 5.48 18.05 7.87
C SER A 131 6.77 17.23 8.02
N LYS A 132 6.67 15.91 8.28
CA LYS A 132 7.81 15.02 8.48
C LYS A 132 8.33 14.41 7.17
N LEU A 133 7.47 14.30 6.15
CA LEU A 133 7.88 13.96 4.77
C LEU A 133 8.98 14.90 4.23
N VAL A 134 9.11 16.12 4.76
CA VAL A 134 10.14 17.11 4.38
C VAL A 134 11.57 16.64 4.70
N ARG A 135 11.77 15.74 5.68
CA ARG A 135 13.13 15.45 6.21
C ARG A 135 13.91 14.34 5.51
N CYS A 136 13.30 13.57 4.61
CA CYS A 136 14.01 12.46 3.94
C CYS A 136 14.56 12.85 2.56
N SER A 137 15.25 13.98 2.44
CA SER A 137 15.92 14.39 1.20
C SER A 137 17.27 15.11 1.42
N ARG A 138 17.99 14.79 2.50
CA ARG A 138 19.38 15.23 2.66
C ARG A 138 20.27 14.12 3.21
N GLN A 139 20.71 13.27 2.29
CA GLN A 139 22.03 12.65 2.38
C GLN A 139 22.62 12.64 0.96
N ILE A 140 23.35 13.70 0.64
CA ILE A 140 24.43 13.68 -0.36
C ILE A 140 25.69 14.02 0.43
#